data_AF-A0A950RDE5-F1
#
_entry.id   AF-A0A950RDE5-F1
#
_cell.length_a   1.000
_cell.length_b   1.000
_cell.length_c   1.000
_cell.angle_alpha   90.00
_cell.angle_beta   90.00
_cell.angle_gamma   90.00
#
_symmetry.space_group_name_H-M   'P 1'
#
loop_
_entity.id
_entity.type
_entity.pdbx_description
1 polymer ?
#
loop_
_entity_poly.entity_id
_entity_poly.type
_entity_poly.pdbx_seq_one_letter_code
_entity_poly.pdbx_strand_id
1 'polypeptide(L)'
;ANPPREQTLPEDQQAGAALGEAYETLTLTTIWINSYAAKLTQDYGPLFNRAKEFYGAAHRAYRERRYHRALALAAAANDAAGGLLLVLRAYTPAIPDLPIPPEPPVSAPEERKGSDPADRPPDSPEAAAREALRYVRQHLEGNEADRGPGREFRDASRDLYEQARRALQGGDNRKALQLGQGAAAWIQVADDMRDAEQGERRRPEEREVPSPYRSRIPPPLPRDR
;
A
#
# COMPACT_ATOMS: atom_id res chain seq x y z
N ALA A 1 30.21 -9.24 -16.93
CA ALA A 1 29.40 -8.07 -17.29
C ALA A 1 28.78 -7.55 -16.01
N ASN A 2 28.95 -6.27 -15.67
CA ASN A 2 28.22 -5.69 -14.55
C ASN A 2 26.74 -5.59 -14.93
N PRO A 3 25.80 -5.94 -14.04
CA PRO A 3 24.38 -5.72 -14.31
C PRO A 3 24.14 -4.22 -14.53
N PRO A 4 23.23 -3.85 -15.43
CA PRO A 4 22.85 -2.45 -15.62
C PRO A 4 22.35 -1.91 -14.28
N ARG A 5 22.90 -0.77 -13.84
CA ARG A 5 22.40 -0.06 -12.66
C ARG A 5 20.96 0.36 -12.97
N GLU A 6 20.00 -0.22 -12.26
CA GLU A 6 18.61 0.24 -12.30
C GLU A 6 18.60 1.75 -12.02
N GLN A 7 18.14 2.52 -13.00
CA GLN A 7 17.98 3.96 -12.82
C GLN A 7 16.77 4.18 -11.93
N THR A 8 17.00 4.42 -10.65
CA THR A 8 15.98 4.90 -9.72
C THR A 8 15.48 6.26 -10.20
N LEU A 9 14.16 6.38 -10.40
CA LEU A 9 13.52 7.63 -10.79
C LEU A 9 13.82 8.76 -9.78
N PRO A 10 13.75 10.03 -10.17
CA PRO A 10 13.74 11.16 -9.23
C PRO A 10 12.62 11.03 -8.17
N GLU A 11 12.84 11.48 -6.93
CA GLU A 11 11.90 11.32 -5.81
C GLU A 11 10.51 11.93 -6.07
N ASP A 12 10.46 13.05 -6.80
CA ASP A 12 9.21 13.69 -7.21
C ASP A 12 8.44 12.82 -8.20
N GLN A 13 9.12 12.18 -9.15
CA GLN A 13 8.50 11.25 -10.09
C GLN A 13 8.01 9.98 -9.39
N GLN A 14 8.79 9.45 -8.44
CA GLN A 14 8.38 8.30 -7.63
C GLN A 14 7.12 8.61 -6.81
N ALA A 15 7.11 9.73 -6.09
CA ALA A 15 5.96 10.14 -5.29
C ALA A 15 4.73 10.43 -6.16
N GLY A 16 4.93 11.01 -7.35
CA GLY A 16 3.86 11.22 -8.32
C GLY A 16 3.25 9.91 -8.83
N ALA A 17 4.09 8.92 -9.15
CA ALA A 17 3.64 7.59 -9.58
C ALA A 17 2.84 6.88 -8.47
N ALA A 18 3.35 6.87 -7.24
CA ALA A 18 2.67 6.26 -6.10
C ALA A 18 1.31 6.93 -5.79
N LEU A 19 1.20 8.25 -5.97
CA LEU A 19 -0.09 8.95 -5.88
C LEU A 19 -1.08 8.50 -6.96
N GLY A 20 -0.59 8.27 -8.18
CA GLY A 20 -1.39 7.73 -9.28
C GLY A 20 -1.95 6.35 -8.94
N GLU A 21 -1.07 5.43 -8.52
CA GLU A 21 -1.45 4.07 -8.13
C GLU A 21 -2.46 4.07 -6.97
N ALA A 22 -2.21 4.83 -5.91
CA ALA A 22 -3.13 4.93 -4.78
C ALA A 22 -4.52 5.46 -5.21
N TYR A 23 -4.58 6.43 -6.13
CA TYR A 23 -5.83 6.95 -6.67
C TYR A 23 -6.60 5.90 -7.47
N GLU A 24 -5.92 5.15 -8.34
CA GLU A 24 -6.53 4.07 -9.11
C GLU A 24 -7.08 2.98 -8.20
N THR A 25 -6.31 2.54 -7.21
CA THR A 25 -6.74 1.53 -6.23
C THR A 25 -7.94 2.00 -5.41
N LEU A 26 -7.95 3.26 -4.94
CA LEU A 26 -9.10 3.85 -4.25
C LEU A 26 -10.34 3.93 -5.16
N THR A 27 -10.16 4.29 -6.42
CA THR A 27 -11.24 4.37 -7.42
C THR A 27 -11.84 2.99 -7.64
N LEU A 28 -11.01 1.98 -7.88
CA LEU A 28 -11.48 0.61 -8.07
C LEU A 28 -12.20 0.08 -6.82
N THR A 29 -11.65 0.36 -5.63
CA THR A 29 -12.27 -0.03 -4.36
C THR A 29 -13.64 0.64 -4.18
N THR A 30 -13.77 1.91 -4.55
CA THR A 30 -15.06 2.63 -4.54
C THR A 30 -16.09 1.96 -5.45
N ILE A 31 -15.70 1.55 -6.65
CA ILE A 31 -16.59 0.85 -7.58
C ILE A 31 -17.09 -0.46 -6.96
N TRP A 32 -16.20 -1.23 -6.34
CA TRP A 32 -16.55 -2.51 -5.70
C TRP A 32 -17.47 -2.34 -4.49
N ILE A 33 -17.17 -1.39 -3.59
CA ILE A 33 -18.01 -1.11 -2.41
C ILE A 33 -19.43 -0.73 -2.82
N ASN A 34 -19.58 0.04 -3.90
CA ASN A 34 -20.89 0.47 -4.40
C ASN A 34 -21.57 -0.57 -5.29
N SER A 35 -20.94 -1.71 -5.55
CA SER A 35 -21.53 -2.77 -6.35
C SER A 35 -22.43 -3.67 -5.50
N TYR A 36 -23.59 -4.07 -6.03
CA TYR A 36 -24.48 -5.04 -5.38
C TYR A 36 -23.86 -6.44 -5.18
N ALA A 37 -22.72 -6.70 -5.82
CA ALA A 37 -22.01 -7.98 -5.74
C ALA A 37 -21.25 -8.14 -4.42
N ALA A 38 -20.85 -7.03 -3.78
CA ALA A 38 -20.08 -7.04 -2.54
C ALA A 38 -20.99 -7.22 -1.32
N LYS A 39 -21.24 -8.46 -0.91
CA LYS A 39 -21.87 -8.75 0.39
C LYS A 39 -20.80 -8.80 1.48
N LEU A 40 -20.35 -7.62 1.92
CA LEU A 40 -19.48 -7.52 3.09
C LEU A 40 -20.26 -7.93 4.34
N THR A 41 -19.65 -8.79 5.16
CA THR A 41 -20.22 -9.25 6.44
C THR A 41 -19.92 -8.28 7.59
N GLN A 42 -18.99 -7.35 7.38
CA GLN A 42 -18.54 -6.35 8.35
C GLN A 42 -18.56 -4.97 7.70
N ASP A 43 -18.73 -3.93 8.53
CA ASP A 43 -18.64 -2.54 8.09
C ASP A 43 -17.15 -2.12 7.99
N TYR A 44 -16.65 -2.04 6.75
CA TYR A 44 -15.32 -1.57 6.44
C TYR A 44 -15.29 -0.08 6.03
N GLY A 45 -16.43 0.63 6.14
CA GLY A 45 -16.54 2.05 5.83
C GLY A 45 -15.50 2.92 6.56
N PRO A 46 -15.26 2.72 7.87
CA PRO A 46 -14.22 3.45 8.60
C PRO A 46 -12.81 3.27 8.02
N LEU A 47 -12.38 2.04 7.72
CA LEU A 47 -11.06 1.77 7.13
C LEU A 47 -10.92 2.40 5.74
N PHE A 48 -11.99 2.36 4.94
CA PHE A 48 -11.99 3.01 3.63
C PHE A 48 -11.91 4.54 3.74
N ASN A 49 -12.58 5.14 4.72
CA ASN A 49 -12.44 6.56 5.00
C ASN A 49 -11.00 6.91 5.39
N ARG A 50 -10.35 6.07 6.21
CA ARG A 50 -8.95 6.27 6.56
C ARG A 50 -8.01 6.19 5.37
N ALA A 51 -8.22 5.24 4.46
CA ALA A 51 -7.44 5.15 3.22
C ALA A 51 -7.51 6.45 2.39
N LYS A 52 -8.70 7.06 2.28
CA LYS A 52 -8.90 8.36 1.63
C LYS A 52 -8.18 9.50 2.36
N GLU A 53 -8.17 9.47 3.70
CA GLU A 53 -7.45 10.46 4.50
C GLU A 53 -5.94 10.40 4.27
N PHE A 54 -5.36 9.19 4.18
CA PHE A 54 -3.96 8.98 3.82
C PHE A 54 -3.64 9.54 2.45
N TYR A 55 -4.46 9.25 1.43
CA TYR A 55 -4.29 9.82 0.10
C TYR A 55 -4.35 11.36 0.10
N GLY A 56 -5.33 11.94 0.80
CA GLY A 56 -5.44 13.39 0.95
C GLY A 56 -4.22 14.00 1.63
N ALA A 57 -3.64 13.32 2.61
CA ALA A 57 -2.41 13.73 3.27
C ALA A 57 -1.18 13.59 2.36
N ALA A 58 -1.09 12.51 1.58
CA ALA A 58 -0.04 12.29 0.58
C ALA A 58 -0.02 13.42 -0.45
N HIS A 59 -1.19 13.78 -0.99
CA HIS A 59 -1.31 14.87 -1.97
C HIS A 59 -0.92 16.23 -1.39
N ARG A 60 -1.23 16.49 -0.10
CA ARG A 60 -0.73 17.69 0.61
C ARG A 60 0.79 17.68 0.74
N ALA A 61 1.38 16.58 1.21
CA ALA A 61 2.82 16.43 1.36
C ALA A 61 3.56 16.62 0.02
N TYR A 62 3.01 16.09 -1.07
CA TYR A 62 3.57 16.24 -2.41
C TYR A 62 3.63 17.71 -2.86
N ARG A 63 2.54 18.47 -2.68
CA ARG A 63 2.50 19.91 -3.00
C ARG A 63 3.48 20.72 -2.18
N GLU A 64 3.75 20.30 -0.94
CA GLU A 64 4.76 20.88 -0.07
C GLU A 64 6.20 20.41 -0.38
N ARG A 65 6.40 19.65 -1.46
CA ARG A 65 7.68 19.05 -1.86
C ARG A 65 8.30 18.12 -0.80
N ARG A 66 7.46 17.53 0.06
CA ARG A 66 7.87 16.51 1.03
C ARG A 66 7.72 15.12 0.40
N TYR A 67 8.51 14.84 -0.65
CA TYR A 67 8.30 13.67 -1.51
C TYR A 67 8.40 12.33 -0.77
N HIS A 68 9.36 12.16 0.13
CA HIS A 68 9.45 10.94 0.95
C HIS A 68 8.18 10.70 1.80
N ARG A 69 7.63 11.75 2.41
CA ARG A 69 6.38 11.65 3.19
C ARG A 69 5.19 11.38 2.28
N ALA A 70 5.15 12.01 1.11
CA ALA A 70 4.11 11.78 0.11
C ALA A 70 4.13 10.32 -0.36
N LEU A 71 5.30 9.76 -0.63
CA LEU A 71 5.51 8.38 -1.04
C LEU A 71 4.98 7.40 0.02
N ALA A 72 5.41 7.56 1.27
CA ALA A 72 4.97 6.69 2.37
C ALA A 72 3.45 6.79 2.63
N LEU A 73 2.87 7.99 2.61
CA LEU A 73 1.42 8.16 2.76
C LEU A 73 0.62 7.62 1.56
N ALA A 74 1.18 7.68 0.34
CA ALA A 74 0.56 7.10 -0.85
C ALA A 74 0.59 5.57 -0.79
N ALA A 75 1.70 4.97 -0.36
CA ALA A 75 1.80 3.53 -0.10
C ALA A 75 0.78 3.08 0.94
N ALA A 76 0.69 3.78 2.09
CA ALA A 76 -0.30 3.49 3.12
C ALA A 76 -1.74 3.55 2.59
N ALA A 77 -2.05 4.52 1.73
CA ALA A 77 -3.36 4.64 1.09
C ALA A 77 -3.64 3.49 0.11
N ASN A 78 -2.63 3.14 -0.71
CA ASN A 78 -2.72 2.04 -1.66
C ASN A 78 -2.92 0.70 -0.95
N ASP A 79 -2.15 0.40 0.09
CA ASP A 79 -2.22 -0.86 0.81
C ASP A 79 -3.51 -0.98 1.64
N ALA A 80 -3.96 0.13 2.24
CA ALA A 80 -5.25 0.19 2.90
C ALA A 80 -6.41 -0.14 1.93
N ALA A 81 -6.42 0.50 0.75
CA ALA A 81 -7.45 0.29 -0.26
C ALA A 81 -7.34 -1.10 -0.93
N GLY A 82 -6.12 -1.51 -1.28
CA GLY A 82 -5.82 -2.80 -1.89
C GLY A 82 -6.18 -3.97 -0.97
N GLY A 83 -5.90 -3.85 0.34
CA GLY A 83 -6.35 -4.80 1.34
C GLY A 83 -7.87 -4.94 1.34
N LEU A 84 -8.61 -3.83 1.28
CA LEU A 84 -10.08 -3.85 1.22
C LEU A 84 -10.60 -4.48 -0.09
N LEU A 85 -9.94 -4.21 -1.22
CA LEU A 85 -10.28 -4.85 -2.50
C LEU A 85 -10.12 -6.37 -2.44
N LEU A 86 -9.07 -6.88 -1.78
CA LEU A 86 -8.85 -8.30 -1.58
C LEU A 86 -9.94 -8.91 -0.68
N VAL A 87 -10.35 -8.21 0.38
CA VAL A 87 -11.50 -8.62 1.21
C VAL A 87 -12.78 -8.69 0.39
N LEU A 88 -13.08 -7.66 -0.41
CA LEU A 88 -14.25 -7.62 -1.29
C LEU A 88 -14.25 -8.81 -2.26
N ARG A 89 -13.10 -9.12 -2.87
CA ARG A 89 -12.92 -10.28 -3.76
C ARG A 89 -13.11 -11.61 -3.04
N ALA A 90 -12.71 -11.71 -1.77
CA ALA A 90 -12.87 -12.92 -0.96
C ALA A 90 -14.34 -13.27 -0.66
N TYR A 91 -15.22 -12.26 -0.62
CA TYR A 91 -16.66 -12.43 -0.38
C TYR A 91 -17.50 -12.40 -1.66
N THR A 92 -16.89 -12.13 -2.81
CA THR A 92 -17.58 -12.15 -4.10
C THR A 92 -17.61 -13.59 -4.61
N PRO A 93 -18.80 -14.19 -4.81
CA PRO A 93 -18.89 -15.53 -5.36
C PRO A 93 -18.34 -15.56 -6.79
N ALA A 94 -17.83 -16.72 -7.22
CA ALA A 94 -17.55 -16.93 -8.63
C ALA A 94 -18.85 -16.73 -9.44
N ILE A 95 -18.73 -16.11 -10.59
CA ILE A 95 -19.86 -15.94 -11.50
C ILE A 95 -20.27 -17.35 -11.97
N PRO A 96 -21.53 -17.77 -11.73
CA PRO A 96 -22.03 -19.05 -12.21
C PRO A 96 -21.82 -19.18 -13.73
N ASP A 97 -21.55 -20.39 -14.19
CA ASP A 97 -21.44 -20.74 -15.62
C ASP A 97 -20.27 -20.11 -16.39
N LEU A 98 -19.47 -19.24 -15.77
CA LEU A 98 -18.17 -18.88 -16.33
C LEU A 98 -17.16 -19.99 -16.04
N PRO A 99 -16.38 -20.43 -17.05
CA PRO A 99 -15.29 -21.35 -16.79
C PRO A 99 -14.35 -20.71 -15.79
N ILE A 100 -13.97 -21.48 -14.78
CA ILE A 100 -12.89 -21.08 -13.88
C ILE A 100 -11.69 -20.82 -14.78
N PRO A 101 -11.09 -19.61 -14.75
CA PRO A 101 -9.88 -19.34 -15.53
C PRO A 101 -8.88 -20.47 -15.24
N PRO A 102 -8.19 -21.00 -16.27
CA PRO A 102 -7.14 -21.98 -16.00
C PRO A 102 -6.21 -21.35 -14.97
N GLU A 103 -5.81 -22.14 -13.96
CA GLU A 103 -4.79 -21.66 -13.04
C GLU A 103 -3.62 -21.20 -13.90
N PRO A 104 -3.19 -19.92 -13.79
CA PRO A 104 -2.08 -19.46 -14.58
C PRO A 104 -0.94 -20.46 -14.34
N PRO A 105 -0.23 -20.91 -15.40
CA PRO A 105 0.91 -21.78 -15.19
C PRO A 105 1.81 -21.04 -14.21
N VAL A 106 1.93 -21.59 -13.00
CA VAL A 106 2.93 -21.18 -12.02
C VAL A 106 4.23 -21.34 -12.80
N SER A 107 4.85 -20.21 -13.14
CA SER A 107 5.71 -20.04 -14.31
C SER A 107 6.52 -21.30 -14.62
N ALA A 108 6.43 -21.82 -15.85
CA ALA A 108 7.40 -22.80 -16.32
C ALA A 108 8.79 -22.30 -15.93
N PRO A 109 9.65 -23.14 -15.33
CA PRO A 109 10.85 -22.68 -14.67
C PRO A 109 11.75 -22.00 -15.70
N GLU A 110 11.71 -20.68 -15.77
CA GLU A 110 12.89 -19.94 -16.18
C GLU A 110 13.89 -20.23 -15.08
N GLU A 111 14.95 -20.96 -15.44
CA GLU A 111 16.10 -21.21 -14.59
C GLU A 111 16.72 -19.86 -14.18
N ARG A 112 16.13 -19.19 -13.18
CA ARG A 112 16.77 -18.12 -12.44
C ARG A 112 17.87 -18.77 -11.62
N LYS A 113 19.04 -18.89 -12.23
CA LYS A 113 20.27 -19.36 -11.60
C LYS A 113 20.60 -18.42 -10.44
N GLY A 114 20.16 -18.77 -9.22
CA GLY A 114 20.49 -18.05 -7.99
C GLY A 114 19.33 -17.53 -7.14
N SER A 115 18.07 -17.82 -7.45
CA SER A 115 16.96 -17.46 -6.54
C SER A 115 16.89 -18.44 -5.36
N ASP A 116 16.86 -17.90 -4.14
CA ASP A 116 16.69 -18.70 -2.92
C ASP A 116 15.42 -19.55 -3.02
N PRO A 117 15.34 -20.73 -2.37
CA PRO A 117 14.11 -21.53 -2.34
C PRO A 117 12.86 -20.76 -1.87
N ALA A 118 13.06 -19.65 -1.15
CA ALA A 118 12.03 -18.73 -0.69
C ALA A 118 11.44 -17.83 -1.79
N ASP A 119 12.11 -17.67 -2.93
CA ASP A 119 11.65 -16.82 -4.04
C ASP A 119 10.84 -17.59 -5.10
N ARG A 120 10.63 -18.90 -4.91
CA ARG A 120 9.79 -19.68 -5.82
C ARG A 120 8.32 -19.36 -5.58
N PRO A 121 7.54 -19.09 -6.63
CA PRO A 121 6.10 -18.93 -6.48
C PRO A 121 5.48 -20.22 -5.93
N PRO A 122 4.47 -20.12 -5.06
CA PRO A 122 3.83 -21.28 -4.46
C PRO A 122 3.15 -22.17 -5.52
N ASP A 123 3.31 -23.49 -5.37
CA ASP A 123 2.83 -24.49 -6.33
C ASP A 123 1.29 -24.67 -6.34
N SER A 124 0.56 -24.02 -5.43
CA SER A 124 -0.90 -24.10 -5.36
C SER A 124 -1.52 -22.92 -4.58
N PRO A 125 -2.82 -22.62 -4.77
CA PRO A 125 -3.54 -21.63 -3.95
C PRO A 125 -3.50 -21.93 -2.44
N GLU A 126 -3.48 -23.21 -2.06
CA GLU A 126 -3.36 -23.64 -0.66
C GLU A 126 -1.99 -23.31 -0.08
N ALA A 127 -0.90 -23.57 -0.83
CA ALA A 127 0.46 -23.22 -0.43
C ALA A 127 0.61 -21.69 -0.30
N ALA A 128 0.08 -20.93 -1.28
CA ALA A 128 0.07 -19.48 -1.26
C ALA A 128 -0.68 -18.92 -0.05
N ALA A 129 -1.86 -19.49 0.28
CA ALA A 129 -2.64 -19.08 1.44
C ALA A 129 -1.89 -19.35 2.75
N ARG A 130 -1.22 -20.51 2.87
CA ARG A 130 -0.39 -20.84 4.05
C ARG A 130 0.78 -19.89 4.21
N GLU A 131 1.42 -19.50 3.12
CA GLU A 131 2.53 -18.55 3.13
C GLU A 131 2.07 -17.17 3.57
N ALA A 132 0.98 -16.65 3.00
CA ALA A 132 0.40 -15.37 3.40
C ALA A 132 0.03 -15.38 4.90
N LEU A 133 -0.60 -16.45 5.39
CA LEU A 133 -0.91 -16.61 6.81
C LEU A 133 0.34 -16.67 7.70
N ARG A 134 1.42 -17.31 7.24
CA ARG A 134 2.69 -17.36 7.97
C ARG A 134 3.30 -15.96 8.09
N TYR A 135 3.34 -15.20 7.00
CA TYR A 135 3.82 -13.82 6.98
C TYR A 135 3.02 -12.94 7.94
N VAL A 136 1.68 -13.00 7.85
CA VAL A 136 0.77 -12.21 8.70
C VAL A 136 1.01 -12.55 10.17
N ARG A 137 1.08 -13.83 10.53
CA ARG A 137 1.35 -14.27 11.91
C ARG A 137 2.66 -13.69 12.44
N GLN A 138 3.75 -13.82 11.67
CA GLN A 138 5.07 -13.34 12.08
C GLN A 138 5.06 -11.83 12.40
N HIS A 139 4.31 -11.03 11.65
CA HIS A 139 4.25 -9.58 11.83
C HIS A 139 3.21 -9.12 12.86
N LEU A 140 2.20 -9.95 13.17
CA LEU A 140 1.26 -9.72 14.26
C LEU A 140 1.87 -9.95 15.64
N GLU A 141 2.89 -10.80 15.76
CA GLU A 141 3.57 -11.13 17.03
C GLU A 141 4.45 -9.98 17.60
N GLY A 142 4.65 -8.88 16.86
CA GLY A 142 5.37 -7.69 17.33
C GLY A 142 4.53 -6.73 18.19
N ASN A 143 5.07 -6.24 19.31
CA ASN A 143 4.34 -5.38 20.27
C ASN A 143 4.43 -3.86 19.99
N GLU A 144 5.37 -3.39 19.16
CA GLU A 144 5.61 -1.94 19.00
C GLU A 144 4.52 -1.21 18.20
N ALA A 145 3.72 -1.94 17.43
CA ALA A 145 2.73 -1.36 16.51
C ALA A 145 1.32 -1.20 17.11
N ASP A 146 1.13 -1.49 18.41
CA ASP A 146 -0.16 -1.34 19.10
C ASP A 146 -0.49 0.12 19.44
N ARG A 147 0.45 1.06 19.20
CA ARG A 147 0.29 2.49 19.45
C ARG A 147 0.66 3.25 18.18
N GLY A 148 -0.33 3.78 17.46
CA GLY A 148 -0.06 4.60 16.28
C GLY A 148 -1.22 4.73 15.30
N PRO A 149 -1.05 5.54 14.24
CA PRO A 149 -2.09 5.83 13.25
C PRO A 149 -2.50 4.63 12.37
N GLY A 150 -1.80 3.50 12.44
CA GLY A 150 -2.13 2.23 11.75
C GLY A 150 -2.80 1.17 12.64
N ARG A 151 -3.12 1.49 13.90
CA ARG A 151 -3.66 0.53 14.88
C ARG A 151 -4.94 -0.17 14.40
N GLU A 152 -5.86 0.59 13.79
CA GLU A 152 -7.13 0.05 13.29
C GLU A 152 -6.95 -0.96 12.15
N PHE A 153 -5.98 -0.74 11.26
CA PHE A 153 -5.62 -1.71 10.22
C PHE A 153 -4.99 -2.97 10.82
N ARG A 154 -4.15 -2.83 11.84
CA ARG A 154 -3.56 -3.97 12.55
C ARG A 154 -4.62 -4.83 13.27
N ASP A 155 -5.58 -4.18 13.94
CA ASP A 155 -6.70 -4.87 14.58
C ASP A 155 -7.54 -5.61 13.51
N ALA A 156 -7.85 -4.94 12.39
CA ALA A 156 -8.58 -5.55 11.29
C ALA A 156 -7.80 -6.69 10.60
N SER A 157 -6.47 -6.61 10.51
CA SER A 157 -5.59 -7.69 10.03
C SER A 157 -5.67 -8.92 10.91
N ARG A 158 -5.76 -8.74 12.24
CA ARG A 158 -5.90 -9.87 13.19
C ARG A 158 -7.23 -10.60 12.97
N ASP A 159 -8.31 -9.84 12.79
CA ASP A 159 -9.62 -10.41 12.49
C ASP A 159 -9.65 -11.12 11.13
N LEU A 160 -9.02 -10.54 10.10
CA LEU A 160 -8.89 -11.16 8.79
C LEU A 160 -8.04 -12.42 8.82
N TYR A 161 -6.95 -12.43 9.59
CA TYR A 161 -6.09 -13.59 9.77
C TYR A 161 -6.89 -14.79 10.29
N GLU A 162 -7.73 -14.58 11.31
CA GLU A 162 -8.57 -15.64 11.85
C GLU A 162 -9.62 -16.12 10.84
N GLN A 163 -10.21 -15.21 10.07
CA GLN A 163 -11.15 -15.56 8.99
C GLN A 163 -10.47 -16.36 7.88
N ALA A 164 -9.27 -15.94 7.46
CA ALA A 164 -8.46 -16.62 6.46
C ALA A 164 -8.07 -18.03 6.92
N ARG A 165 -7.68 -18.19 8.20
CA ARG A 165 -7.39 -19.50 8.80
C ARG A 165 -8.60 -20.43 8.78
N ARG A 166 -9.79 -19.93 9.13
CA ARG A 166 -11.05 -20.71 9.07
C ARG A 166 -11.41 -21.10 7.64
N ALA A 167 -11.25 -20.19 6.68
CA ALA A 167 -11.48 -20.48 5.26
C ALA A 167 -10.55 -21.60 4.76
N LEU A 168 -9.27 -21.54 5.13
CA LEU A 168 -8.28 -22.57 4.78
C LEU A 168 -8.65 -23.94 5.39
N GLN A 169 -9.06 -23.97 6.66
CA GLN A 169 -9.54 -25.19 7.32
C GLN A 169 -10.80 -25.76 6.68
N GLY A 170 -11.66 -24.89 6.13
CA GLY A 170 -12.85 -25.28 5.39
C GLY A 170 -12.60 -25.68 3.93
N GLY A 171 -11.36 -25.66 3.45
CA GLY A 171 -10.99 -25.98 2.06
C GLY A 171 -11.25 -24.86 1.05
N ASP A 172 -11.67 -23.66 1.49
CA ASP A 172 -11.84 -22.50 0.62
C ASP A 172 -10.50 -21.75 0.47
N ASN A 173 -9.57 -22.39 -0.26
CA ASN A 173 -8.20 -21.92 -0.45
C ASN A 173 -8.14 -20.54 -1.13
N ARG A 174 -9.05 -20.27 -2.08
CA ARG A 174 -9.12 -18.97 -2.75
C ARG A 174 -9.48 -17.86 -1.77
N LYS A 175 -10.54 -18.06 -0.97
CA LYS A 175 -10.94 -17.09 0.05
C LYS A 175 -9.85 -16.90 1.08
N ALA A 176 -9.24 -17.99 1.54
CA ALA A 176 -8.12 -17.94 2.49
C ALA A 176 -6.95 -17.09 1.95
N LEU A 177 -6.56 -17.29 0.69
CA LEU A 177 -5.50 -16.52 0.05
C LEU A 177 -5.84 -15.02 0.00
N GLN A 178 -7.03 -14.67 -0.48
CA GLN A 178 -7.44 -13.27 -0.61
C GLN A 178 -7.51 -12.57 0.77
N LEU A 179 -8.10 -13.22 1.77
CA LEU A 179 -8.15 -12.67 3.13
C LEU A 179 -6.75 -12.56 3.76
N GLY A 180 -5.87 -13.54 3.52
CA GLY A 180 -4.49 -13.52 3.99
C GLY A 180 -3.66 -12.40 3.37
N GLN A 181 -3.76 -12.19 2.05
CA GLN A 181 -3.12 -11.07 1.36
C GLN A 181 -3.69 -9.72 1.81
N GLY A 182 -5.01 -9.64 2.05
CA GLY A 182 -5.65 -8.44 2.59
C GLY A 182 -5.12 -8.08 3.98
N ALA A 183 -4.99 -9.08 4.85
CA ALA A 183 -4.40 -8.89 6.18
C ALA A 183 -2.92 -8.45 6.10
N ALA A 184 -2.15 -8.98 5.14
CA ALA A 184 -0.76 -8.61 4.93
C ALA A 184 -0.63 -7.15 4.47
N ALA A 185 -1.44 -6.70 3.51
CA ALA A 185 -1.46 -5.32 3.05
C ALA A 185 -1.76 -4.35 4.22
N TRP A 186 -2.73 -4.68 5.07
CA TRP A 186 -3.06 -3.85 6.24
C TRP A 186 -2.00 -3.83 7.35
N ILE A 187 -1.13 -4.84 7.42
CA ILE A 187 0.05 -4.78 8.29
C ILE A 187 1.03 -3.73 7.79
N GLN A 188 1.25 -3.67 6.47
CA GLN A 188 2.19 -2.75 5.84
C GLN A 188 1.83 -1.28 6.07
N VAL A 189 0.53 -0.96 6.15
CA VAL A 189 0.03 0.39 6.47
C VAL A 189 0.67 0.97 7.74
N ALA A 190 0.87 0.15 8.78
CA ALA A 190 1.47 0.64 10.02
C ALA A 190 2.96 1.02 9.86
N ASP A 191 3.68 0.32 9.01
CA ASP A 191 5.08 0.58 8.69
C ASP A 191 5.21 1.81 7.79
N ASP A 192 4.37 1.92 6.77
CA ASP A 192 4.32 3.10 5.89
C ASP A 192 3.99 4.38 6.66
N MET A 193 3.06 4.30 7.62
CA MET A 193 2.74 5.44 8.47
C MET A 193 3.90 5.83 9.40
N ARG A 194 4.67 4.84 9.90
CA ARG A 194 5.88 5.10 10.69
C ARG A 194 6.93 5.80 9.84
N ASP A 195 7.11 5.36 8.60
CA ASP A 195 8.05 5.97 7.65
C ASP A 195 7.63 7.41 7.27
N ALA A 196 6.33 7.64 7.11
CA ALA A 196 5.78 8.97 6.88
C ALA A 196 6.06 9.94 8.06
N GLU A 197 6.03 9.44 9.30
CA GLU A 197 6.37 10.22 10.51
C GLU A 197 7.88 10.46 10.64
N GLN A 198 8.70 9.44 10.37
CA GLN A 198 10.15 9.55 10.44
C GLN A 198 10.72 10.49 9.36
N GLY A 199 10.10 10.51 8.18
CA GLY A 199 10.45 11.43 7.10
C GLY A 199 10.32 12.92 7.48
N GLU A 200 9.49 13.27 8.48
CA GLU A 200 9.42 14.65 8.99
C GLU A 200 10.57 15.02 9.92
N ARG A 201 11.13 14.05 10.65
CA ARG A 201 12.22 14.28 11.60
C ARG A 201 13.57 14.47 10.91
N ARG A 202 13.72 13.95 9.69
CA ARG A 202 14.92 14.09 8.85
C ARG A 202 14.85 15.28 7.90
N ARG A 203 14.27 16.41 8.30
CA ARG A 203 14.52 17.66 7.56
C ARG A 203 16.02 17.96 7.67
N PRO A 204 16.77 18.09 6.56
CA PRO A 204 17.95 18.95 6.58
C PRO A 204 17.42 20.32 6.98
N GLU A 205 18.06 20.96 7.96
CA GLU A 205 17.79 22.36 8.26
C GLU A 205 17.65 23.12 6.94
N GLU A 206 16.54 23.83 6.86
CA GLU A 206 16.10 24.66 5.76
C GLU A 206 17.31 25.45 5.24
N ARG A 207 17.96 24.94 4.19
CA ARG A 207 18.96 25.68 3.46
C ARG A 207 18.15 26.82 2.86
N GLU A 208 18.17 27.98 3.51
CA GLU A 208 17.56 29.21 3.02
C GLU A 208 17.97 29.35 1.56
N VAL A 209 17.06 28.97 0.66
CA VAL A 209 17.24 29.21 -0.75
C VAL A 209 17.14 30.72 -0.85
N PRO A 210 18.19 31.45 -1.30
CA PRO A 210 18.10 32.89 -1.41
C PRO A 210 16.90 33.18 -2.32
N SER A 211 15.86 33.79 -1.76
CA SER A 211 14.68 34.17 -2.53
C SER A 211 15.14 35.00 -3.72
N PRO A 212 14.83 34.61 -4.97
CA PRO A 212 15.17 35.42 -6.14
C PRO A 212 14.35 36.73 -6.20
N TYR A 213 13.42 36.93 -5.25
CA TYR A 213 12.63 38.15 -5.09
C TYR A 213 13.08 38.96 -3.85
N ARG A 214 14.37 39.32 -3.77
CA ARG A 214 14.69 40.66 -3.25
C ARG A 214 14.59 41.63 -4.42
N SER A 215 13.42 42.24 -4.55
CA SER A 215 13.21 43.42 -5.38
C SER A 215 14.35 44.40 -5.16
N ARG A 216 15.20 44.55 -6.17
CA ARG A 216 16.08 45.71 -6.30
C ARG A 216 15.17 46.92 -6.43
N ILE A 217 14.87 47.57 -5.31
CA ILE A 217 14.45 48.97 -5.34
C ILE A 217 15.70 49.72 -5.82
N PRO A 218 15.70 50.33 -7.02
CA PRO A 218 16.83 51.16 -7.43
C PRO A 218 16.95 52.32 -6.43
N PRO A 219 18.18 52.71 -6.05
CA PRO A 219 18.36 53.85 -5.17
C PRO A 219 17.74 55.11 -5.81
N PRO A 220 17.14 56.01 -5.01
CA PRO A 220 16.56 57.23 -5.54
C PRO A 220 17.66 58.06 -6.21
N LEU A 221 17.35 58.61 -7.39
CA LEU A 221 18.25 59.48 -8.14
C LEU A 221 18.64 60.71 -7.28
N PRO A 222 19.91 61.16 -7.37
CA PRO A 222 20.32 62.39 -6.72
C PRO A 222 19.48 63.56 -7.24
N ARG A 223 18.98 64.39 -6.32
CA ARG A 223 18.32 65.64 -6.67
C ARG A 223 19.40 66.64 -7.08
N ASP A 224 19.38 67.03 -8.34
CA ASP A 224 20.15 68.16 -8.84
C ASP A 224 19.81 69.42 -8.02
N ARG A 225 20.86 70.10 -7.56
CA ARG A 225 20.85 71.49 -7.10
C ARG A 225 22.11 72.18 -7.61
#